data_AF-A0A3L9I3A5-F1
#
_entry.id   AF-A0A3L9I3A5-F1
#
_cell.length_a   1.000
_cell.length_b   1.000
_cell.length_c   1.000
_cell.angle_alpha   90.00
_cell.angle_beta   90.00
_cell.angle_gamma   90.00
#
_symmetry.space_group_name_H-M   'P 1'
#
loop_
_entity.id
_entity.type
_entity.pdbx_description
1 polymer ?
#
loop_
_entity_poly.entity_id
_entity_poly.type
_entity_poly.pdbx_seq_one_letter_code
_entity_poly.pdbx_strand_id
1 'polypeptide(L)' 'DRPLLLWHGLDDDVVPADESLRLQQALSETGRDKLLTCSWQPGVRHRITPEALDAAVTFFRQHL' A
#
# COMPACT_ATOMS: atom_id res chain seq x y z
N ASP A 1 15.04 -5.28 7.94
CA ASP A 1 13.60 -5.49 8.05
C ASP A 1 12.95 -4.26 8.67
N ARG A 2 12.39 -3.38 7.83
CA ARG A 2 11.62 -2.21 8.28
C ARG A 2 10.16 -2.43 7.92
N PRO A 3 9.21 -2.09 8.79
CA PRO A 3 7.79 -2.06 8.44
C PRO A 3 7.57 -1.21 7.19
N LEU A 4 6.72 -1.67 6.28
CA LEU A 4 6.33 -0.96 5.06
C LEU A 4 4.82 -1.03 4.89
N LEU A 5 4.19 0.13 4.69
CA LEU A 5 2.80 0.23 4.27
C LEU A 5 2.74 0.52 2.76
N LEU A 6 2.02 -0.32 2.02
CA LEU A 6 1.64 -0.09 0.64
C LEU A 6 0.12 0.14 0.59
N TRP A 7 -0.30 1.34 0.22
CA TRP A 7 -1.71 1.67 -0.01
C TRP A 7 -1.92 2.04 -1.48
N HIS A 8 -3.04 1.62 -2.07
CA HIS A 8 -3.39 2.00 -3.45
C HIS A 8 -4.91 2.06 -3.66
N GLY A 9 -5.36 3.02 -4.48
CA GLY A 9 -6.73 3.09 -4.98
C GLY A 9 -6.90 2.20 -6.21
N LEU A 10 -7.87 1.28 -6.20
CA LEU A 10 -8.01 0.27 -7.26
C LEU A 10 -8.43 0.87 -8.63
N ASP A 11 -8.97 2.07 -8.63
CA ASP A 11 -9.45 2.77 -9.83
C ASP A 11 -8.48 3.90 -10.23
N ASP A 12 -7.23 3.85 -9.74
CA ASP A 12 -6.18 4.82 -10.10
C ASP A 12 -5.97 4.82 -11.63
N ASP A 13 -6.30 5.96 -12.22
CA ASP A 13 -6.31 6.23 -13.65
C ASP A 13 -4.97 6.74 -14.18
N VAL A 14 -3.99 6.98 -13.29
CA VAL A 14 -2.64 7.44 -13.62
C VAL A 14 -1.63 6.31 -13.41
N VAL A 15 -1.73 5.60 -12.30
CA VAL A 15 -0.89 4.45 -11.95
C VAL A 15 -1.80 3.24 -11.68
N PRO A 16 -1.94 2.31 -12.62
CA PRO A 16 -2.79 1.13 -12.44
C PRO A 16 -2.40 0.33 -11.20
N ALA A 17 -3.40 -0.22 -10.51
CA ALA A 17 -3.19 -1.04 -9.30
C ALA A 17 -2.28 -2.26 -9.54
N ASP A 18 -2.24 -2.77 -10.77
CA ASP A 18 -1.37 -3.85 -11.19
C ASP A 18 0.13 -3.56 -10.95
N GLU A 19 0.55 -2.30 -11.03
CA GLU A 19 1.94 -1.94 -10.73
C GLU A 19 2.27 -2.12 -9.23
N SER A 20 1.32 -1.79 -8.35
CA SER A 20 1.44 -2.03 -6.90
C SER A 20 1.34 -3.52 -6.54
N LEU A 21 0.51 -4.29 -7.25
CA LEU A 21 0.45 -5.76 -7.11
C LEU A 21 1.76 -6.40 -7.55
N ARG A 22 2.34 -5.96 -8.66
CA ARG A 22 3.65 -6.41 -9.14
C ARG A 22 4.77 -6.08 -8.16
N LEU A 23 4.72 -4.90 -7.52
CA LEU A 23 5.65 -4.55 -6.45
C LEU A 23 5.51 -5.49 -5.24
N GLN A 24 4.28 -5.77 -4.80
CA GLN A 24 4.04 -6.73 -3.71
C GLN A 24 4.63 -8.11 -4.06
N GLN A 25 4.40 -8.60 -5.28
CA GLN A 25 4.94 -9.87 -5.74
C GLN A 25 6.48 -9.88 -5.74
N ALA A 26 7.12 -8.84 -6.28
CA ALA A 26 8.58 -8.74 -6.30
C ALA A 26 9.19 -8.67 -4.88
N LEU A 27 8.51 -8.02 -3.94
CA LEU A 27 8.91 -8.02 -2.53
C LEU A 27 8.81 -9.43 -1.93
N SER A 28 7.75 -10.17 -2.24
CA SER A 28 7.56 -11.54 -1.78
C SER A 28 8.59 -12.51 -2.35
N GLU A 29 8.84 -12.44 -3.66
CA GLU A 29 9.84 -13.27 -4.35
C GLU A 29 11.26 -13.05 -3.80
N THR A 30 11.54 -11.87 -3.26
CA THR A 30 12.82 -11.55 -2.63
C THR A 30 12.84 -11.67 -1.11
N GLY A 31 11.76 -12.17 -0.49
CA GLY A 31 11.64 -12.36 0.96
C GLY A 31 11.63 -11.05 1.77
N ARG A 32 11.29 -9.93 1.13
CA ARG A 32 11.23 -8.57 1.69
C ARG A 32 9.83 -8.13 2.11
N ASP A 33 8.86 -9.02 2.02
CA ASP A 33 7.45 -8.81 2.36
C ASP A 33 7.11 -9.14 3.81
N LYS A 34 8.06 -9.64 4.61
CA LYS A 34 7.83 -10.08 6.00
C LYS A 34 7.17 -9.03 6.90
N LEU A 35 7.39 -7.74 6.63
CA LEU A 35 6.81 -6.61 7.36
C LEU A 35 6.01 -5.69 6.42
N LEU A 36 5.51 -6.22 5.31
CA LEU A 36 4.69 -5.50 4.35
C LEU A 36 3.22 -5.57 4.78
N THR A 37 2.59 -4.41 4.92
CA THR A 37 1.14 -4.27 5.06
C THR A 37 0.59 -3.68 3.76
N CYS A 38 -0.38 -4.35 3.13
CA CYS A 38 -1.06 -3.85 1.94
C CYS A 38 -2.49 -3.40 2.26
N SER A 39 -2.91 -2.27 1.68
CA SER A 39 -4.28 -1.74 1.79
C SER A 39 -4.78 -1.29 0.42
N TRP A 40 -5.89 -1.87 -0.03
CA TRP A 40 -6.48 -1.61 -1.35
C TRP A 40 -7.84 -0.96 -1.19
N GLN A 41 -8.06 0.21 -1.79
CA GLN A 41 -9.33 0.94 -1.68
C GLN A 41 -10.10 0.94 -3.02
N PRO A 42 -11.25 0.27 -3.11
CA PRO A 42 -12.10 0.28 -4.30
C PRO A 42 -12.65 1.68 -4.62
N GLY A 43 -12.84 2.01 -5.91
CA GLY A 43 -13.51 3.25 -6.32
C GLY A 43 -12.66 4.52 -6.14
N VAL A 44 -11.37 4.37 -5.84
CA VAL A 44 -10.45 5.49 -5.62
C VAL A 44 -9.48 5.61 -6.77
N ARG A 45 -9.48 6.80 -7.38
CA ARG A 45 -8.55 7.20 -8.46
C ARG A 45 -7.23 7.72 -7.91
N HIS A 46 -6.44 8.44 -8.71
CA HIS A 46 -5.16 9.02 -8.29
C HIS A 46 -5.29 10.16 -7.26
N ARG A 47 -5.59 9.81 -6.00
CA ARG A 47 -5.72 10.76 -4.88
C ARG A 47 -5.49 10.07 -3.53
N ILE A 48 -5.07 10.85 -2.53
CA ILE A 48 -5.05 10.41 -1.13
C ILE A 48 -6.41 10.66 -0.49
N THR A 49 -6.99 9.63 0.13
CA THR A 49 -8.27 9.70 0.83
C THR A 49 -8.07 9.87 2.35
N PRO A 50 -9.12 10.27 3.09
CA PRO A 50 -9.11 10.20 4.54
C PRO A 50 -8.78 8.79 5.07
N GLU A 51 -9.33 7.74 4.45
CA GLU A 51 -9.05 6.36 4.86
C GLU A 51 -7.58 5.97 4.63
N ALA A 52 -6.96 6.43 3.54
CA ALA A 52 -5.53 6.26 3.29
C ALA A 52 -4.69 6.95 4.38
N LEU A 53 -5.09 8.16 4.79
CA LEU A 53 -4.43 8.90 5.85
C LEU A 53 -4.57 8.18 7.20
N ASP A 54 -5.76 7.67 7.52
CA ASP A 54 -6.00 6.91 8.75
C ASP A 54 -5.16 5.63 8.80
N ALA A 55 -5.02 4.93 7.66
CA ALA A 55 -4.13 3.77 7.54
C ALA A 55 -2.66 4.16 7.80
N ALA A 56 -2.20 5.28 7.22
CA ALA A 56 -0.84 5.77 7.43
C ALA A 56 -0.58 6.18 8.89
N VAL A 57 -1.50 6.92 9.52
CA VAL A 57 -1.39 7.31 10.93
C VAL A 57 -1.39 6.08 11.84
N THR A 58 -2.26 5.11 11.57
CA THR A 58 -2.32 3.85 12.33
C THR A 58 -1.00 3.08 12.22
N PHE A 59 -0.47 2.96 11.00
CA PHE A 59 0.81 2.30 10.75
C PHE A 59 1.95 2.99 11.51
N PHE A 60 2.06 4.32 11.46
CA PHE A 60 3.10 5.03 12.19
C PHE A 60 2.96 4.91 13.71
N ARG A 61 1.74 4.96 14.26
CA ARG A 61 1.51 4.75 15.70
C ARG A 61 1.93 3.36 16.19
N GLN A 62 1.95 2.36 15.31
CA GLN A 62 2.35 0.98 15.65
C GLN A 62 3.85 0.74 15.55
N HIS A 63 4.58 1.58 14.81
CA HIS A 63 5.96 1.31 14.42
C HIS A 63 6.95 2.44 14.72
N LEU A 64 6.48 3.57 15.28
CA LEU A 64 7.28 4.66 15.85
C LEU A 64 7.05 4.75 17.36
#